data_AF-A0A2S3XZ36-F1
#
_entry.id   AF-A0A2S3XZ36-F1
#
_cell.length_a   1.000
_cell.length_b   1.000
_cell.length_c   1.000
_cell.angle_alpha   90.00
_cell.angle_beta   90.00
_cell.angle_gamma   90.00
#
_symmetry.space_group_name_H-M   'P 1'
#
loop_
_entity.id
_entity.type
_entity.pdbx_description
1 polymer ?
#
loop_
_entity_poly.entity_id
_entity_poly.type
_entity_poly.pdbx_seq_one_letter_code
_entity_poly.pdbx_strand_id
1 'polypeptide(L)'
;MALTPFVTGSSLLEISQSLYKALYRVHTAHLRGLDPGEFIARLASGNPDRIKIPGTRDGQRLRAALHGIRRDLRSEASARDAGQAASRSR
;
A
#
# COMPACT_ATOMS: atom_id res chain seq x y z
N MET A 1 -1.04 16.70 -18.38
CA MET A 1 -0.61 15.31 -18.68
C MET A 1 -0.22 14.64 -17.37
N ALA A 2 -1.13 13.88 -16.77
CA ALA A 2 -0.92 13.28 -15.45
C ALA A 2 -1.57 11.89 -15.46
N LEU A 3 -0.72 10.85 -15.41
CA LEU A 3 -0.96 9.42 -15.09
C LEU A 3 0.09 8.47 -15.74
N THR A 4 1.02 9.01 -16.52
CA THR A 4 2.09 8.28 -17.21
C THR A 4 3.35 7.96 -16.37
N PRO A 5 3.25 7.51 -15.10
CA PRO A 5 4.35 6.69 -14.57
C PRO A 5 3.95 5.34 -13.98
N PHE A 6 2.67 5.01 -13.85
CA PHE A 6 2.26 3.73 -13.21
C PHE A 6 1.35 2.84 -14.05
N VAL A 7 0.74 3.35 -15.12
CA VAL A 7 -0.14 2.55 -15.98
C VAL A 7 -0.06 3.04 -17.44
N THR A 8 0.89 2.52 -18.21
CA THR A 8 0.93 2.66 -19.67
C THR A 8 0.32 1.41 -20.32
N GLY A 9 -0.60 1.59 -21.27
CA GLY A 9 -1.05 0.60 -22.28
C GLY A 9 -1.65 -0.71 -21.76
N SER A 10 -2.87 -1.04 -22.18
CA SER A 10 -3.58 -2.35 -22.00
C SER A 10 -3.79 -2.86 -20.55
N SER A 11 -3.04 -2.35 -19.58
CA SER A 11 -2.94 -2.78 -18.18
C SER A 11 -4.06 -2.24 -17.30
N LEU A 12 -4.80 -1.23 -17.80
CA LEU A 12 -6.01 -0.71 -17.15
C LEU A 12 -7.14 -1.76 -17.10
N LEU A 13 -7.13 -2.76 -17.99
CA LEU A 13 -8.11 -3.85 -17.99
C LEU A 13 -7.80 -4.92 -16.91
N GLU A 14 -6.57 -4.95 -16.39
CA GLU A 14 -6.12 -5.95 -15.43
C GLU A 14 -6.07 -5.46 -13.98
N ILE A 15 -6.11 -4.16 -13.75
CA ILE A 15 -6.11 -3.58 -12.40
C ILE A 15 -7.51 -3.63 -11.77
N SER A 16 -7.60 -4.04 -10.50
CA SER A 16 -8.86 -3.91 -9.76
C SER A 16 -9.24 -2.44 -9.56
N GLN A 17 -10.54 -2.14 -9.59
CA GLN A 17 -11.05 -0.78 -9.34
C GLN A 17 -10.65 -0.26 -7.95
N SER A 18 -10.55 -1.16 -6.96
CA SER A 18 -10.06 -0.84 -5.62
C SER A 18 -8.60 -0.39 -5.62
N LEU A 19 -7.73 -1.10 -6.35
CA LEU A 19 -6.32 -0.72 -6.49
C LEU A 19 -6.17 0.61 -7.22
N TYR A 20 -6.90 0.81 -8.32
CA TYR A 20 -6.90 2.07 -9.04
C TYR A 20 -7.28 3.25 -8.12
N LYS A 21 -8.38 3.13 -7.36
CA LYS A 21 -8.82 4.17 -6.42
C LYS A 21 -7.79 4.44 -5.33
N ALA A 22 -7.12 3.41 -4.83
CA ALA A 22 -6.08 3.57 -3.81
C ALA A 22 -4.85 4.32 -4.36
N LEU A 23 -4.34 3.90 -5.52
CA LEU A 23 -3.22 4.58 -6.18
C LEU A 23 -3.57 6.02 -6.55
N TYR A 24 -4.81 6.26 -6.99
CA TYR A 24 -5.29 7.62 -7.26
C TYR A 24 -5.29 8.50 -6.02
N ARG A 25 -5.70 7.97 -4.86
CA ARG A 25 -5.67 8.72 -3.58
C ARG A 25 -4.24 9.03 -3.14
N VAL A 26 -3.33 8.06 -3.23
CA VAL A 26 -1.90 8.26 -2.94
C VAL A 26 -1.34 9.37 -3.84
N HIS A 27 -1.61 9.29 -5.14
CA HIS A 27 -1.16 10.30 -6.10
C HIS A 27 -1.74 11.69 -5.79
N THR A 28 -3.04 11.77 -5.50
CA THR A 28 -3.70 13.04 -5.17
C THR A 28 -3.17 13.63 -3.87
N ALA A 29 -2.90 12.81 -2.85
CA ALA A 29 -2.30 13.26 -1.60
C ALA A 29 -0.92 13.87 -1.84
N HIS A 30 -0.07 13.16 -2.59
CA HIS A 30 1.25 13.66 -2.97
C HIS A 30 1.18 14.99 -3.73
N LEU A 31 0.30 15.11 -4.73
CA LEU A 31 0.12 16.36 -5.48
C LEU A 31 -0.38 17.53 -4.61
N ARG A 32 -1.10 17.24 -3.52
CA ARG A 32 -1.60 18.24 -2.58
C ARG A 32 -0.60 18.56 -1.45
N GLY A 33 0.59 17.97 -1.47
CA GLY A 33 1.57 18.11 -0.38
C GLY A 33 1.13 17.44 0.92
N LEU A 34 0.14 16.53 0.86
CA LEU A 34 -0.28 15.71 2.00
C LEU A 34 0.64 14.50 2.11
N ASP A 35 0.85 14.02 3.34
CA ASP A 35 1.59 12.79 3.57
C ASP A 35 0.86 11.60 2.92
N PRO A 36 1.46 10.93 1.92
CA PRO A 36 0.86 9.74 1.32
C PRO A 36 0.96 8.51 2.24
N GLY A 37 1.73 8.59 3.34
CA GLY A 37 2.02 7.49 4.27
C GLY A 37 0.76 6.78 4.77
N GLU A 38 -0.26 7.52 5.20
CA GLU A 38 -1.53 6.94 5.66
C GLU A 38 -2.25 6.14 4.55
N PHE A 39 -2.28 6.68 3.32
CA PHE A 39 -2.91 6.03 2.18
C PHE A 39 -2.16 4.77 1.75
N ILE A 40 -0.83 4.81 1.80
CA ILE A 40 0.05 3.68 1.52
C ILE A 40 -0.12 2.59 2.60
N ALA A 41 -0.12 2.97 3.88
CA ALA A 41 -0.33 2.05 4.99
C ALA A 41 -1.72 1.39 4.90
N ARG A 42 -2.76 2.15 4.54
CA ARG A 42 -4.11 1.62 4.34
C ARG A 42 -4.23 0.70 3.13
N LEU A 43 -3.44 0.92 2.07
CA LEU A 43 -3.36 0.00 0.95
C LEU A 43 -2.62 -1.30 1.34
N ALA A 44 -1.55 -1.19 2.13
CA ALA A 44 -0.73 -2.32 2.57
C ALA A 44 -1.33 -3.11 3.75
N SER A 45 -2.26 -2.55 4.51
CA SER A 45 -2.92 -3.24 5.64
C SER A 45 -3.83 -4.39 5.18
N GLY A 46 -4.35 -4.31 3.94
CA GLY A 46 -5.06 -5.41 3.30
C GLY A 46 -4.13 -6.58 2.95
N ASN A 47 -4.70 -7.68 2.46
CA ASN A 47 -3.88 -8.74 1.86
C ASN A 47 -3.53 -8.36 0.41
N PRO A 48 -2.25 -8.07 0.07
CA PRO A 48 -1.87 -7.68 -1.29
C PRO A 48 -2.22 -8.77 -2.32
N ASP A 49 -2.28 -10.04 -1.90
CA ASP A 49 -2.61 -11.15 -2.79
C ASP A 49 -4.10 -11.22 -3.15
N ARG A 50 -4.96 -10.54 -2.38
CA ARG A 50 -6.40 -10.39 -2.70
C ARG A 50 -6.67 -9.20 -3.62
N ILE A 51 -5.66 -8.40 -3.90
CA ILE A 51 -5.77 -7.25 -4.79
C ILE A 51 -5.35 -7.70 -6.19
N LYS A 52 -6.21 -7.49 -7.19
CA LYS A 52 -5.86 -7.72 -8.59
C LYS A 52 -4.84 -6.66 -9.02
N ILE A 53 -3.57 -7.04 -8.99
CA ILE A 53 -2.40 -6.29 -9.46
C ILE A 53 -1.95 -6.95 -10.78
N PRO A 54 -1.74 -6.18 -11.87
CA PRO A 54 -1.25 -6.73 -13.13
C PRO A 54 0.05 -7.52 -12.98
N GLY A 55 0.24 -8.55 -13.82
CA GLY A 55 1.44 -9.39 -13.80
C GLY A 55 2.70 -8.74 -14.38
N THR A 56 2.67 -7.43 -14.65
CA THR A 56 3.77 -6.68 -15.24
C THR A 56 4.94 -6.50 -14.27
N ARG A 57 6.12 -6.11 -14.77
CA ARG A 57 7.29 -5.81 -13.91
C ARG A 57 6.96 -4.81 -12.82
N ASP A 58 6.22 -3.75 -13.16
CA ASP A 58 5.82 -2.71 -12.21
C ASP A 58 4.76 -3.22 -11.24
N GLY A 59 3.83 -4.06 -11.70
CA GLY A 59 2.88 -4.74 -10.82
C GLY A 59 3.56 -5.66 -9.80
N GLN A 60 4.59 -6.41 -10.21
CA GLN A 60 5.38 -7.24 -9.30
C GLN A 60 6.16 -6.41 -8.29
N ARG A 61 6.76 -5.29 -8.72
CA ARG A 61 7.42 -4.33 -7.82
C ARG A 61 6.45 -3.75 -6.80
N LEU A 62 5.25 -3.36 -7.24
CA LEU A 62 4.20 -2.87 -6.36
C LEU A 62 3.78 -3.94 -5.35
N ARG A 63 3.56 -5.18 -5.80
CA ARG A 63 3.22 -6.32 -4.92
C ARG A 63 4.29 -6.53 -3.85
N ALA A 64 5.57 -6.53 -4.24
CA ALA A 64 6.68 -6.70 -3.31
C ALA A 64 6.75 -5.56 -2.28
N ALA A 65 6.57 -4.31 -2.71
CA ALA A 65 6.55 -3.15 -1.83
C ALA A 65 5.42 -3.23 -0.79
N LEU A 66 4.20 -3.58 -1.22
CA LEU A 66 3.05 -3.74 -0.32
C LEU A 66 3.27 -4.85 0.72
N HIS A 67 3.90 -5.97 0.33
CA HIS A 67 4.27 -7.03 1.26
C HIS A 67 5.33 -6.60 2.28
N GLY A 68 6.31 -5.80 1.86
CA GLY A 68 7.30 -5.21 2.76
C GLY A 68 6.65 -4.30 3.80
N ILE A 69 5.87 -3.33 3.36
CA ILE A 69 5.18 -2.38 4.24
C ILE A 69 4.24 -3.10 5.21
N ARG A 70 3.50 -4.12 4.74
CA ARG A 70 2.62 -4.92 5.60
C ARG A 70 3.38 -5.66 6.69
N ARG A 71 4.57 -6.16 6.39
CA ARG A 71 5.44 -6.82 7.37
C ARG A 71 5.88 -5.83 8.44
N ASP A 72 6.30 -4.63 8.04
CA ASP A 72 6.73 -3.58 8.96
C ASP A 72 5.59 -3.14 9.88
N LEU A 73 4.40 -2.89 9.33
CA LEU A 73 3.19 -2.56 10.10
C LEU A 73 2.84 -3.63 11.14
N ARG A 74 2.98 -4.92 10.80
CA ARG A 74 2.73 -6.03 11.73
C ARG A 74 3.79 -6.09 12.84
N SER A 75 5.05 -5.90 12.49
CA SER A 75 6.16 -5.87 13.45
C SER A 75 5.99 -4.74 14.45
N GLU A 76 5.62 -3.54 13.97
CA GLU A 76 5.33 -2.40 14.84
C GLU A 76 4.14 -2.65 15.78
N ALA A 77 3.05 -3.21 15.28
CA ALA A 77 1.89 -3.55 16.11
C ALA A 77 2.27 -4.54 17.22
N SER A 78 3.02 -5.58 16.87
CA SER A 78 3.50 -6.58 17.84
C SER A 78 4.41 -5.98 18.91
N ALA A 79 5.30 -5.05 18.52
CA ALA A 79 6.18 -4.35 19.45
C ALA A 79 5.40 -3.43 20.42
N ARG A 80 4.36 -2.76 19.94
CA ARG A 80 3.47 -1.93 20.77
C ARG A 80 2.71 -2.78 21.79
N ASP A 81 2.15 -3.92 21.38
CA ASP A 81 1.43 -4.83 22.27
C ASP A 81 2.34 -5.39 23.38
N ALA A 82 3.58 -5.76 23.04
CA ALA A 82 4.57 -6.23 24.02
C ALA A 82 4.97 -5.15 25.04
N GLY A 83 5.16 -3.91 24.60
CA GLY A 83 5.46 -2.78 25.49
C GLY A 83 4.30 -2.41 26.43
N GLN A 84 3.06 -2.54 25.94
CA GLN A 84 1.85 -2.32 26.74
C GLN A 84 1.67 -3.40 27.81
N ALA A 85 1.92 -4.67 27.47
CA ALA A 85 1.84 -5.79 28.41
C ALA A 85 2.89 -5.69 29.53
N ALA A 86 4.12 -5.31 29.19
CA ALA A 86 5.20 -5.11 30.17
C ALA A 86 4.90 -3.96 31.16
N SER A 87 4.24 -2.90 30.69
CA SER A 87 3.88 -1.74 31.53
C SER A 87 2.70 -2.01 32.48
N ARG A 88 1.82 -2.97 32.15
CA ARG A 88 0.66 -3.35 32.99
C ARG A 88 1.02 -4.33 34.11
N SER A 89 2.22 -4.88 34.10
CA SER A 89 2.70 -5.89 35.05
C SER A 89 3.62 -5.29 36.14
N ARG A 90 3.68 -3.96 36.24
CA ARG A 90 4.38 -3.19 37.28
C ARG A 90 3.35 -2.42 38.10
#